data_AF-A0A6I4VRV0-F1
#
_entry.id   AF-A0A6I4VRV0-F1
#
_cell.length_a   1.000
_cell.length_b   1.000
_cell.length_c   1.000
_cell.angle_alpha   90.00
_cell.angle_beta   90.00
_cell.angle_gamma   90.00
#
_symmetry.space_group_name_H-M   'P 1'
#
loop_
_entity.id
_entity.type
_entity.pdbx_description
1 polymer ?
#
loop_
_entity_poly.entity_id
_entity_poly.type
_entity_poly.pdbx_seq_one_letter_code
_entity_poly.pdbx_strand_id
1 'polypeptide(L)' 'METIVCQTCEEVIAFQEADKVGTLYGTCCDCHSDHQE' A
#
# COMPACT_ATOMS: atom_id res chain seq x y z
N MET A 1 -11.15 1.87 9.62
CA MET A 1 -10.78 2.06 8.19
C MET A 1 -9.27 2.06 8.13
N GLU A 2 -8.71 1.08 7.44
CA GLU A 2 -7.28 0.98 7.20
C GLU A 2 -6.97 1.42 5.77
N THR A 3 -5.93 2.22 5.60
CA THR A 3 -5.44 2.64 4.27
C THR A 3 -4.12 1.94 4.00
N ILE A 4 -4.02 1.27 2.86
CA ILE A 4 -2.79 0.63 2.40
C ILE A 4 -2.10 1.61 1.45
N VAL A 5 -0.87 2.00 1.79
CA VAL A 5 -0.04 2.95 1.02
C VAL A 5 1.23 2.28 0.55
N CYS A 6 1.72 2.67 -0.62
CA CYS A 6 3.00 2.20 -1.12
C CYS A 6 4.15 2.86 -0.36
N GLN A 7 5.12 2.07 0.10
CA GLN A 7 6.32 2.58 0.77
C GLN A 7 7.32 3.24 -0.20
N THR A 8 7.17 3.02 -1.50
CA THR A 8 8.12 3.48 -2.51
C THR A 8 7.67 4.78 -3.19
N CYS A 9 6.42 4.83 -3.64
CA CYS A 9 5.85 5.99 -4.34
C CYS A 9 4.80 6.76 -3.53
N GLU A 10 4.54 6.35 -2.28
CA GLU A 10 3.57 6.97 -1.37
C GLU A 10 2.12 6.99 -1.91
N GLU A 11 1.84 6.18 -2.94
CA GLU A 11 0.53 6.09 -3.55
C GLU A 11 -0.43 5.19 -2.74
N VAL A 12 -1.69 5.60 -2.64
CA VAL A 12 -2.71 4.80 -1.95
C VAL A 12 -3.10 3.60 -2.80
N ILE A 13 -2.81 2.40 -2.32
CA ILE A 13 -3.04 1.13 -3.00
C ILE A 13 -4.50 0.70 -2.82
N ALA A 14 -5.00 0.74 -1.59
CA ALA A 14 -6.34 0.26 -1.26
C ALA A 14 -6.84 0.80 0.07
N PHE A 15 -8.16 0.80 0.23
CA PHE A 15 -8.84 1.06 1.49
C PHE A 15 -9.51 -0.21 1.97
N GLN A 16 -9.26 -0.61 3.21
CA GLN A 16 -9.86 -1.77 3.83
C GLN A 16 -10.73 -1.36 5.01
N GLU A 17 -11.94 -1.92 5.06
CA GLU A 17 -12.82 -1.73 6.20
C GLU A 17 -12.26 -2.51 7.40
N ALA A 18 -11.99 -1.80 8.48
CA ALA A 18 -11.35 -2.32 9.67
C ALA A 18 -11.91 -1.62 10.90
N ASP A 19 -11.97 -2.37 12.01
CA ASP A 19 -12.48 -1.93 13.31
C ASP A 19 -11.66 -0.78 13.91
N LYS A 20 -10.35 -0.74 13.58
CA LYS A 20 -9.45 0.35 13.95
C LYS A 20 -9.03 1.18 12.75
N VAL A 21 -8.70 2.44 12.99
CA VAL A 21 -8.07 3.30 11.98
C VAL A 21 -6.57 3.07 12.01
N GLY A 22 -5.99 2.79 10.85
CA GLY A 22 -4.58 2.49 10.70
C GLY A 22 -4.08 2.76 9.28
N THR A 23 -2.76 2.85 9.16
CA THR A 23 -2.08 2.98 7.87
C THR A 23 -1.17 1.79 7.71
N LEU A 24 -1.43 0.98 6.70
CA LEU A 24 -0.62 -0.17 6.32
C LEU A 24 0.29 0.22 5.17
N TYR A 25 1.47 -0.37 5.15
CA TYR A 25 2.53 -0.03 4.22
C TYR A 25 2.89 -1.25 3.38
N GLY A 26 2.74 -1.13 2.06
CA GLY A 26 2.99 -2.20 1.09
C GLY A 26 3.78 -1.72 -0.13
N THR A 27 3.86 -2.56 -1.16
CA THR A 27 4.46 -2.21 -2.46
C THR A 27 3.38 -2.34 -3.52
N CYS A 28 3.13 -1.30 -4.30
CA CYS A 28 2.15 -1.36 -5.39
C CYS A 28 2.71 -2.21 -6.56
N CYS A 29 1.84 -2.64 -7.49
CA CYS A 29 2.30 -3.40 -8.67
C CYS A 29 3.37 -2.66 -9.47
N ASP A 30 3.23 -1.33 -9.60
CA ASP A 30 4.17 -0.49 -10.35
C ASP A 30 5.59 -0.59 -9.78
N CYS A 31 5.72 -0.44 -8.46
CA CYS A 31 7.00 -0.56 -7.76
C CYS A 31 7.46 -2.02 -7.54
N HIS A 32 6.53 -2.99 -7.57
CA HIS A 32 6.87 -4.41 -7.44
C HIS A 32 7.47 -4.96 -8.75
N SER A 33 7.04 -4.44 -9.90
CA SER A 33 7.59 -4.78 -11.21
C SER A 33 9.02 -4.30 -11.44
N ASP A 34 9.50 -3.33 -10.64
CA ASP A 34 10.88 -2.80 -10.70
C ASP A 34 11.89 -3.73 -9.99
N HIS A 35 11.43 -4.70 -9.19
CA HIS A 35 12.27 -5.57 -8.36
C HIS A 35 12.45 -7.00 -8.89
N GLN A 36 12.05 -7.29 -10.13
CA GLN A 36 12.23 -8.60 -10.75
C GLN A 36 13.29 -8.52 -11.86
N GLU A 37 14.55 -8.38 -11.46
CA GLU A 37 15.75 -8.62 -12.29
C GLU A 37 16.47 -9.91 -11.90
#